data_AF-A0A2D6VJZ2-F1
#
_entry.id   AF-A0A2D6VJZ2-F1
#
_cell.length_a   1.000
_cell.length_b   1.000
_cell.length_c   1.000
_cell.angle_alpha   90.00
_cell.angle_beta   90.00
_cell.angle_gamma   90.00
#
_symmetry.space_group_name_H-M   'P 1'
#
loop_
_entity.id
_entity.type
_entity.pdbx_description
1 polymer ?
#
loop_
_entity_poly.entity_id
_entity_poly.type
_entity_poly.pdbx_seq_one_letter_code
_entity_poly.pdbx_strand_id
1 'polypeptide(L)'
;MCYALIFEPFNFSFLPAKQRQELKSIHDMKIIPSSNTSQVSPPKENLKNGFAKVVAGGRIIRIDSQKPYLERMVTGTISPGDTITHKAKSKELALLESITANLDAGIKFVDQQETSLAKIGGKLSEMALCLNKARCPDSDHTERTVLQEKFSQAKDAIFKESISSFDHSALFSNGPSKPLTIAVPNHGEWEGLSIERSDLGQTGLKTVMGGKVYGDGPGFNLDHGAIKRAFSEWRSLCTSNRLSWGMLVDRLHGISSLHQKILDGTPWRIPEFNSSPSYGPLRRPHRNN
;
A
#
# COMPACT_ATOMS: atom_id res chain seq x y z
N MET A 1 -17.84 -0.58 13.79
CA MET A 1 -17.12 -1.58 14.61
C MET A 1 -15.72 -1.05 14.86
N CYS A 2 -15.45 -0.58 16.07
CA CYS A 2 -14.13 -0.08 16.47
C CYS A 2 -13.28 -1.23 16.99
N TYR A 3 -12.21 -1.60 16.29
CA TYR A 3 -11.13 -2.39 16.89
C TYR A 3 -9.98 -1.43 17.22
N ALA A 4 -9.93 -1.02 18.48
CA ALA A 4 -8.72 -0.47 19.09
C ALA A 4 -7.73 -1.63 19.23
N LEU A 5 -6.79 -1.75 18.29
CA LEU A 5 -5.63 -2.61 18.46
C LEU A 5 -4.65 -1.95 19.43
N ILE A 6 -4.86 -2.19 20.71
CA ILE A 6 -3.85 -1.96 21.76
C ILE A 6 -2.77 -3.02 21.53
N PHE A 7 -1.72 -2.67 20.78
CA PHE A 7 -0.48 -3.42 20.78
C PHE A 7 0.38 -2.86 21.92
N GLU A 8 0.45 -3.58 23.04
CA GLU A 8 1.45 -3.28 24.06
C GLU A 8 2.86 -3.40 23.46
N PRO A 9 3.79 -2.51 23.84
CA PRO A 9 5.19 -2.64 23.45
C PRO A 9 5.79 -3.88 24.12
N PHE A 10 6.39 -4.76 23.31
CA PHE A 10 7.26 -5.82 23.81
C PHE A 10 8.38 -5.19 24.65
N ASN A 11 8.28 -5.34 25.98
CA ASN A 11 9.21 -4.79 26.94
C ASN A 11 10.47 -5.67 26.99
N PHE A 12 11.52 -5.29 26.25
CA PHE A 12 12.84 -5.92 26.30
C PHE A 12 13.67 -5.29 27.44
N SER A 13 13.26 -5.51 28.68
CA SER A 13 14.02 -5.12 29.88
C SER A 13 14.95 -6.23 30.39
N PHE A 14 15.52 -7.05 29.49
CA PHE A 14 16.57 -8.01 29.84
C PHE A 14 17.56 -8.20 28.68
N LEU A 15 18.55 -7.30 28.57
CA LEU A 15 19.81 -7.55 27.87
C LEU A 15 20.97 -6.84 28.60
N PRO A 16 22.14 -7.51 28.80
CA PRO A 16 23.22 -7.03 29.66
C PRO A 16 24.05 -5.87 29.07
N ALA A 17 24.60 -5.04 29.96
CA ALA A 17 25.19 -3.72 29.71
C ALA A 17 26.48 -3.65 28.87
N LYS A 18 26.98 -4.76 28.31
CA LYS A 18 28.29 -4.82 27.63
C LYS A 18 28.30 -4.52 26.13
N GLN A 19 27.15 -4.23 25.51
CA GLN A 19 27.04 -3.87 24.08
C GLN A 19 26.80 -2.37 23.81
N ARG A 20 26.96 -1.49 24.81
CA ARG A 20 26.73 -0.04 24.68
C ARG A 20 27.98 0.82 24.40
N GLN A 21 29.17 0.25 24.20
CA GLN A 21 30.43 1.01 24.15
C GLN A 21 31.18 1.09 22.81
N GLU A 22 30.74 0.44 21.73
CA GLU A 22 31.47 0.46 20.44
C GLU A 22 30.92 1.42 19.37
N LEU A 23 30.02 2.35 19.72
CA LEU A 23 29.40 3.30 18.76
C LEU A 23 29.78 4.78 18.99
N LYS A 24 30.90 5.06 19.66
CA LYS A 24 31.35 6.44 19.97
C LYS A 24 32.66 6.88 19.30
N SER A 25 33.17 6.17 18.30
CA SER A 25 34.48 6.50 17.68
C SER A 25 34.43 6.62 16.16
N ILE A 26 33.48 7.40 15.60
CA ILE A 26 33.59 7.91 14.22
C ILE A 26 32.99 9.32 14.16
N HIS A 27 33.70 10.29 14.75
CA HIS A 27 33.51 11.72 14.49
C HIS A 27 34.90 12.32 14.32
N ASP A 28 35.31 12.51 13.07
CA ASP A 28 36.15 13.61 12.62
C ASP A 28 36.51 13.39 11.15
N MET A 29 35.82 14.09 10.23
CA MET A 29 36.38 14.39 8.92
C MET A 29 35.83 15.69 8.35
N LYS A 30 36.78 16.56 7.99
CA LYS A 30 36.69 17.93 7.49
C LYS A 30 35.84 18.07 6.22
N ILE A 31 35.02 19.12 6.19
CA ILE A 31 34.31 19.60 5.00
C ILE A 31 35.24 20.53 4.20
N ILE A 32 35.43 20.25 2.91
CA ILE A 32 36.02 21.17 1.93
C ILE A 32 34.94 21.41 0.85
N PRO A 33 34.59 22.67 0.50
CA PRO A 33 33.57 22.94 -0.50
C PRO A 33 34.20 22.98 -1.90
N SER A 34 33.75 22.11 -2.80
CA SER A 34 34.02 22.23 -4.23
C SER A 34 32.71 22.35 -4.98
N SER A 35 32.47 23.56 -5.47
CA SER A 35 31.45 23.93 -6.44
C SER A 35 31.68 23.21 -7.77
N ASN A 36 30.70 22.43 -8.23
CA ASN A 36 30.54 22.13 -9.65
C ASN A 36 29.05 21.98 -9.99
N THR A 37 28.58 22.94 -10.78
CA THR A 37 27.32 22.95 -11.51
C THR A 37 27.24 21.76 -12.45
N SER A 38 26.40 20.78 -12.11
CA SER A 38 26.00 19.72 -13.02
C SER A 38 24.48 19.79 -13.23
N GLN A 39 24.11 19.93 -14.49
CA GLN A 39 22.75 19.95 -15.01
C GLN A 39 21.91 18.81 -14.41
N VAL A 40 20.79 19.17 -13.79
CA VAL A 40 19.80 18.23 -13.28
C VAL A 40 19.05 17.63 -14.48
N SER A 41 19.54 16.51 -14.98
CA SER A 41 18.71 15.59 -15.77
C SER A 41 17.56 15.10 -14.87
N PRO A 42 16.31 15.01 -15.37
CA PRO A 42 15.20 14.51 -14.57
C PRO A 42 15.52 13.10 -14.06
N PRO A 43 15.13 12.77 -12.81
CA PRO A 43 15.48 11.50 -12.21
C PRO A 43 14.92 10.37 -13.06
N LYS A 44 15.78 9.39 -13.41
CA LYS A 44 15.37 8.14 -14.05
C LYS A 44 14.22 7.56 -13.23
N GLU A 45 13.03 7.50 -13.83
CA GLU A 45 11.89 6.84 -13.22
C GLU A 45 12.33 5.42 -12.83
N ASN A 46 12.37 5.14 -11.53
CA ASN A 46 12.49 3.78 -11.03
C ASN A 46 11.50 2.93 -11.81
N LEU A 47 11.98 1.90 -12.52
CA LEU A 47 11.17 1.01 -13.35
C LEU A 47 10.10 0.33 -12.49
N LYS A 48 8.96 1.00 -12.30
CA LYS A 48 7.83 0.50 -11.52
C LYS A 48 7.20 -0.63 -12.31
N ASN A 49 7.18 -1.83 -11.73
CA ASN A 49 6.65 -3.01 -12.38
C ASN A 49 5.10 -2.98 -12.46
N GLY A 50 4.56 -3.45 -13.58
CA GLY A 50 3.12 -3.59 -13.82
C GLY A 50 2.49 -2.51 -14.73
N PHE A 51 1.22 -2.73 -15.09
CA PHE A 51 0.43 -1.81 -15.90
C PHE A 51 -0.25 -0.75 -15.03
N ALA A 52 -0.41 0.46 -15.57
CA ALA A 52 -1.17 1.49 -14.89
C ALA A 52 -2.65 1.07 -14.80
N LYS A 53 -3.23 1.18 -13.60
CA LYS A 53 -4.61 0.85 -13.32
C LYS A 53 -5.32 2.04 -12.68
N VAL A 54 -6.62 2.12 -12.92
CA VAL A 54 -7.49 3.17 -12.40
C VAL A 54 -8.73 2.53 -11.79
N VAL A 55 -9.34 3.20 -10.81
CA VAL A 55 -10.67 2.83 -10.34
C VAL A 55 -11.68 3.67 -11.09
N ALA A 56 -12.54 3.03 -11.89
CA ALA A 56 -13.59 3.68 -12.66
C ALA A 56 -14.86 2.80 -12.65
N GLY A 57 -16.01 3.41 -12.40
CA GLY A 57 -17.29 2.69 -12.24
C GLY A 57 -17.30 1.70 -11.07
N GLY A 58 -16.54 1.99 -10.02
CA GLY A 58 -16.40 1.11 -8.86
C GLY A 58 -15.62 -0.18 -9.12
N ARG A 59 -14.82 -0.22 -10.20
CA ARG A 59 -13.98 -1.36 -10.56
C ARG A 59 -12.54 -0.96 -10.84
N ILE A 60 -11.60 -1.85 -10.60
CA ILE A 60 -10.19 -1.69 -10.92
C ILE A 60 -9.95 -2.14 -12.36
N ILE A 61 -9.75 -1.18 -13.25
CA ILE A 61 -9.56 -1.45 -14.69
C ILE A 61 -8.18 -1.02 -15.17
N ARG A 62 -7.73 -1.59 -16.28
CA ARG A 62 -6.58 -1.08 -17.02
C ARG A 62 -6.98 0.22 -17.72
N ILE A 63 -6.03 1.16 -17.83
CA ILE A 63 -6.26 2.40 -18.56
C ILE A 63 -6.41 2.08 -20.05
N ASP A 64 -7.57 2.45 -20.61
CA ASP A 64 -7.81 2.44 -22.05
C ASP A 64 -7.37 3.78 -22.65
N SER A 65 -6.27 3.79 -23.40
CA SER A 65 -5.73 5.01 -24.01
C SER A 65 -6.59 5.55 -25.15
N GLN A 66 -7.58 4.80 -25.64
CA GLN A 66 -8.43 5.20 -26.75
C GLN A 66 -9.65 6.04 -26.31
N LYS A 67 -10.01 6.01 -25.02
CA LYS A 67 -11.14 6.80 -24.49
C LYS A 67 -10.75 8.25 -24.16
N PRO A 68 -11.67 9.22 -24.12
CA PRO A 68 -11.43 10.53 -23.51
C PRO A 68 -10.97 10.42 -22.05
N TYR A 69 -10.15 11.36 -21.57
CA TYR A 69 -9.52 11.23 -20.23
C TYR A 69 -10.53 11.08 -19.09
N LEU A 70 -11.64 11.84 -19.12
CA LEU A 70 -12.70 11.74 -18.12
C LEU A 70 -13.30 10.33 -18.08
N GLU A 71 -13.59 9.76 -19.25
CA GLU A 71 -14.16 8.40 -19.39
C GLU A 71 -13.21 7.29 -18.96
N ARG A 72 -11.90 7.54 -18.97
CA ARG A 72 -10.90 6.62 -18.40
C ARG A 72 -10.98 6.57 -16.88
N MET A 73 -11.35 7.70 -16.24
CA MET A 73 -11.21 7.88 -14.79
C MET A 73 -12.54 7.78 -14.05
N VAL A 74 -13.65 8.14 -14.69
CA VAL A 74 -14.99 8.16 -14.10
C VAL A 74 -15.98 7.69 -15.17
N THR A 75 -16.80 6.69 -14.86
CA THR A 75 -17.85 6.23 -15.78
C THR A 75 -19.06 7.15 -15.64
N GLY A 76 -19.49 7.84 -16.70
CA GLY A 76 -20.66 8.72 -16.59
C GLY A 76 -20.87 9.79 -17.66
N THR A 77 -19.99 9.97 -18.65
CA THR A 77 -20.34 10.79 -19.81
C THR A 77 -21.14 9.96 -20.78
N ILE A 78 -22.43 10.30 -20.85
CA ILE A 78 -23.27 9.88 -21.95
C ILE A 78 -22.81 10.65 -23.19
N SER A 79 -22.66 9.93 -24.30
CA SER A 79 -22.44 10.47 -25.64
C SER A 79 -23.31 11.71 -25.91
N PRO A 80 -22.85 12.66 -26.74
CA PRO A 80 -23.70 13.76 -27.18
C PRO A 80 -24.84 13.20 -28.05
N GLY A 81 -25.96 12.82 -27.42
CA GLY A 81 -27.08 12.20 -28.14
C GLY A 81 -28.22 11.64 -27.29
N ASP A 82 -28.02 11.29 -26.02
CA ASP A 82 -29.08 10.62 -25.26
C ASP A 82 -30.08 11.62 -24.64
N THR A 83 -31.21 11.77 -25.32
CA THR A 83 -32.48 12.19 -24.73
C THR A 83 -32.99 11.09 -23.79
N ILE A 84 -32.90 11.27 -22.48
CA ILE A 84 -33.55 10.36 -21.51
C ILE A 84 -34.50 11.13 -20.58
N THR A 85 -35.77 10.82 -20.78
CA THR A 85 -36.98 11.17 -20.03
C THR A 85 -37.13 10.32 -18.75
N HIS A 86 -36.25 10.51 -17.79
CA HIS A 86 -36.45 10.14 -16.37
C HIS A 86 -35.83 11.25 -15.54
N LYS A 87 -36.56 11.84 -14.57
CA LYS A 87 -36.13 12.93 -13.63
C LYS A 87 -34.61 13.08 -13.67
N ALA A 88 -34.11 13.90 -14.60
CA ALA A 88 -32.72 13.79 -15.01
C ALA A 88 -31.86 14.23 -13.82
N LYS A 89 -31.22 13.29 -13.13
CA LYS A 89 -30.15 13.62 -12.20
C LYS A 89 -29.20 14.51 -12.99
N SER A 90 -28.85 15.67 -12.44
CA SER A 90 -27.91 16.56 -13.10
C SER A 90 -26.62 15.80 -13.40
N LYS A 91 -25.93 16.15 -14.49
CA LYS A 91 -24.70 15.46 -14.92
C LYS A 91 -23.67 15.42 -13.78
N GLU A 92 -23.68 16.46 -12.96
CA GLU A 92 -22.90 16.61 -11.75
C GLU A 92 -23.17 15.50 -10.72
N LEU A 93 -24.45 15.20 -10.44
CA LEU A 93 -24.82 14.16 -9.47
C LEU A 93 -24.41 12.77 -9.97
N ALA A 94 -24.62 12.47 -11.26
CA ALA A 94 -24.18 11.20 -11.84
C ALA A 94 -22.65 11.03 -11.76
N LEU A 95 -21.90 12.11 -11.98
CA LEU A 95 -20.45 12.10 -11.86
C LEU A 95 -20.01 11.85 -10.40
N LEU A 96 -20.62 12.52 -9.42
CA LEU A 96 -20.32 12.33 -8.01
C LEU A 96 -20.68 10.93 -7.51
N GLU A 97 -21.77 10.34 -8.00
CA GLU A 97 -22.12 8.94 -7.71
C GLU A 97 -21.04 7.97 -8.21
N SER A 98 -20.53 8.21 -9.42
CA SER A 98 -19.44 7.43 -10.00
C SER A 98 -18.12 7.58 -9.22
N ILE A 99 -17.79 8.81 -8.80
CA ILE A 99 -16.61 9.06 -7.94
C ILE A 99 -16.78 8.39 -6.58
N THR A 100 -17.97 8.43 -6.00
CA THR A 100 -18.30 7.75 -4.73
C THR A 100 -18.07 6.25 -4.86
N ALA A 101 -18.59 5.62 -5.94
CA ALA A 101 -18.37 4.22 -6.22
C ALA A 101 -16.88 3.88 -6.40
N ASN A 102 -16.10 4.76 -7.03
CA ASN A 102 -14.66 4.58 -7.17
C ASN A 102 -13.93 4.63 -5.82
N LEU A 103 -14.28 5.60 -4.97
CA LEU A 103 -13.71 5.71 -3.63
C LEU A 103 -14.05 4.49 -2.78
N ASP A 104 -15.30 4.01 -2.82
CA ASP A 104 -15.73 2.80 -2.12
C ASP A 104 -14.95 1.56 -2.59
N ALA A 105 -14.72 1.41 -3.89
CA ALA A 105 -13.91 0.32 -4.42
C ALA A 105 -12.44 0.41 -3.99
N GLY A 106 -11.89 1.63 -3.93
CA GLY A 106 -10.56 1.90 -3.36
C GLY A 106 -10.47 1.51 -1.88
N ILE A 107 -11.47 1.89 -1.08
CA ILE A 107 -11.54 1.54 0.35
C ILE A 107 -11.58 0.03 0.53
N LYS A 108 -12.46 -0.67 -0.21
CA LYS A 108 -12.55 -2.14 -0.17
C LYS A 108 -11.25 -2.83 -0.56
N PHE A 109 -10.53 -2.29 -1.55
CA PHE A 109 -9.21 -2.80 -1.92
C PHE A 109 -8.21 -2.69 -0.75
N VAL A 110 -8.19 -1.53 -0.08
CA VAL A 110 -7.31 -1.27 1.07
C VAL A 110 -7.72 -2.09 2.30
N ASP A 111 -9.01 -2.27 2.56
CA ASP A 111 -9.54 -3.14 3.63
C ASP A 111 -9.14 -4.62 3.42
N GLN A 112 -9.23 -5.09 2.16
CA GLN A 112 -8.82 -6.44 1.82
C GLN A 112 -7.31 -6.62 1.97
N GLN A 113 -6.53 -5.60 1.61
CA GLN A 113 -5.07 -5.57 1.85
C GLN A 113 -4.76 -5.59 3.36
N GLU A 114 -5.49 -4.82 4.17
CA GLU A 114 -5.36 -4.79 5.64
C GLU A 114 -5.63 -6.18 6.25
N THR A 115 -6.71 -6.82 5.81
CA THR A 115 -7.09 -8.16 6.27
C THR A 115 -6.01 -9.19 5.96
N SER A 116 -5.46 -9.16 4.74
CA SER A 116 -4.36 -10.07 4.36
C SER A 116 -3.06 -9.74 5.10
N LEU A 117 -2.74 -8.46 5.34
CA LEU A 117 -1.61 -8.07 6.17
C LEU A 117 -1.75 -8.58 7.61
N ALA A 118 -2.95 -8.51 8.21
CA ALA A 118 -3.18 -9.03 9.54
C ALA A 118 -2.90 -10.54 9.63
N LYS A 119 -3.33 -11.32 8.63
CA LYS A 119 -3.01 -12.75 8.55
C LYS A 119 -1.51 -13.01 8.40
N ILE A 120 -0.82 -12.24 7.57
CA ILE A 120 0.64 -12.32 7.42
C ILE A 120 1.33 -12.04 8.77
N GLY A 121 0.88 -11.03 9.52
CA GLY A 121 1.41 -10.72 10.85
C GLY A 121 1.21 -11.86 11.86
N GLY A 122 0.05 -12.53 11.82
CA GLY A 122 -0.19 -13.75 12.60
C GLY A 122 0.80 -14.86 12.27
N LYS A 123 1.06 -15.11 10.97
CA LYS A 123 2.03 -16.11 10.53
C LYS A 123 3.47 -15.76 10.87
N LEU A 124 3.86 -14.49 10.78
CA LEU A 124 5.17 -14.05 11.27
C LEU A 124 5.35 -14.29 12.77
N SER A 125 4.26 -14.17 13.55
CA SER A 125 4.28 -14.45 15.00
C SER A 125 4.44 -15.95 15.29
N GLU A 126 3.74 -16.80 14.53
CA GLU A 126 3.93 -18.26 14.59
C GLU A 126 5.39 -18.65 14.24
N MET A 127 5.96 -18.03 13.21
CA MET A 127 7.35 -18.25 12.79
C MET A 127 8.36 -17.83 13.86
N ALA A 128 8.12 -16.68 14.51
CA ALA A 128 8.95 -16.21 15.63
C ALA A 128 8.92 -17.19 16.81
N LEU A 129 7.73 -17.71 17.15
CA LEU A 129 7.59 -18.71 18.20
C LEU A 129 8.35 -20.01 17.85
N CYS A 130 8.28 -20.46 16.60
CA CYS A 130 9.03 -21.64 16.14
C CYS A 130 10.54 -21.43 16.30
N LEU A 131 11.05 -20.26 15.91
CA LEU A 131 12.46 -19.92 16.07
C LEU A 131 12.89 -19.89 17.54
N ASN A 132 12.10 -19.26 18.41
CA ASN A 132 12.41 -19.16 19.84
C ASN A 132 12.48 -20.54 20.49
N LYS A 133 11.49 -21.41 20.19
CA LYS A 133 11.47 -22.79 20.72
C LYS A 133 12.61 -23.63 20.15
N ALA A 134 12.89 -23.55 18.85
CA ALA A 134 13.95 -24.34 18.23
C ALA A 134 15.35 -24.00 18.77
N ARG A 135 15.53 -22.79 19.31
CA ARG A 135 16.76 -22.33 19.97
C ARG A 135 16.79 -22.59 21.47
N CYS A 136 15.74 -23.16 22.05
CA CYS A 136 15.74 -23.57 23.45
C CYS A 136 16.78 -24.71 23.64
N PRO A 137 17.66 -24.62 24.67
CA PRO A 137 18.63 -25.68 24.95
C PRO A 137 17.96 -27.04 25.20
N ASP A 138 16.78 -27.03 25.81
CA ASP A 138 16.04 -28.23 26.22
C ASP A 138 15.28 -28.90 25.05
N SER A 139 15.17 -28.22 23.91
CA SER A 139 14.46 -28.79 22.76
C SER A 139 15.28 -29.87 22.08
N ASP A 140 14.73 -31.08 22.04
CA ASP A 140 15.35 -32.23 21.40
C ASP A 140 15.26 -32.19 19.86
N HIS A 141 15.88 -33.18 19.22
CA HIS A 141 15.91 -33.27 17.75
C HIS A 141 14.50 -33.39 17.13
N THR A 142 13.62 -34.16 17.76
CA THR A 142 12.26 -34.42 17.28
C THR A 142 11.42 -33.15 17.35
N GLU A 143 11.47 -32.43 18.49
CA GLU A 143 10.78 -31.17 18.68
C GLU A 143 11.24 -30.13 17.66
N ARG A 144 12.55 -29.97 17.47
CA ARG A 144 13.10 -29.02 16.50
C ARG A 144 12.67 -29.33 15.07
N THR A 145 12.52 -30.62 14.73
CA THR A 145 12.01 -31.05 13.43
C THR A 145 10.53 -30.67 13.24
N VAL A 146 9.69 -30.88 14.26
CA VAL A 146 8.28 -30.45 14.25
C VAL A 146 8.15 -28.93 14.13
N LEU A 147 9.02 -28.18 14.82
CA LEU A 147 9.03 -26.71 14.75
C LEU A 147 9.43 -26.21 13.36
N GLN A 148 10.38 -26.89 12.69
CA GLN A 148 10.72 -26.60 11.31
C GLN A 148 9.54 -26.85 10.35
N GLU A 149 8.79 -27.93 10.55
CA GLU A 149 7.60 -28.21 9.74
C GLU A 149 6.54 -27.11 9.89
N LYS A 150 6.22 -26.73 11.14
CA LYS A 150 5.29 -25.63 11.43
C LYS A 150 5.75 -24.31 10.82
N PHE A 151 7.06 -24.04 10.87
CA PHE A 151 7.64 -22.86 10.25
C PHE A 151 7.45 -22.87 8.72
N SER A 152 7.64 -24.02 8.06
CA SER A 152 7.37 -24.17 6.62
C SER A 152 5.89 -23.97 6.28
N GLN A 153 4.97 -24.54 7.06
CA GLN A 153 3.53 -24.34 6.87
C GLN A 153 3.13 -22.86 6.98
N ALA A 154 3.73 -22.12 7.93
CA ALA A 154 3.51 -20.69 8.06
C ALA A 154 4.03 -19.90 6.85
N LYS A 155 5.18 -20.30 6.27
CA LYS A 155 5.69 -19.72 5.01
C LYS A 155 4.71 -19.93 3.87
N ASP A 156 4.21 -21.15 3.70
CA ASP A 156 3.26 -21.47 2.63
C ASP A 156 1.96 -20.66 2.77
N ALA A 157 1.50 -20.46 4.01
CA ALA A 157 0.35 -19.59 4.29
C ALA A 157 0.62 -18.11 3.93
N ILE A 158 1.82 -17.58 4.23
CA ILE A 158 2.21 -16.23 3.80
C ILE A 158 2.26 -16.14 2.26
N PHE A 159 2.83 -17.15 1.59
CA PHE A 159 2.88 -17.19 0.13
C PHE A 159 1.47 -17.18 -0.49
N LYS A 160 0.55 -17.98 0.07
CA LYS A 160 -0.85 -18.00 -0.37
C LYS A 160 -1.54 -16.63 -0.22
N GLU A 161 -1.29 -15.93 0.88
CA GLU A 161 -1.81 -14.56 1.04
C GLU A 161 -1.13 -13.58 0.06
N SER A 162 0.16 -13.73 -0.23
CA SER A 162 0.91 -12.83 -1.11
C SER A 162 0.39 -12.75 -2.56
N ILE A 163 -0.30 -13.80 -3.03
CA ILE A 163 -0.90 -13.87 -4.37
C ILE A 163 -2.38 -13.47 -4.38
N SER A 164 -2.92 -13.00 -3.25
CA SER A 164 -4.32 -12.60 -3.14
C SER A 164 -4.63 -11.37 -3.99
N SER A 165 -5.88 -11.28 -4.44
CA SER A 165 -6.34 -10.22 -5.34
C SER A 165 -7.72 -9.69 -4.95
N PHE A 166 -8.00 -8.46 -5.36
CA PHE A 166 -9.30 -7.82 -5.30
C PHE A 166 -9.63 -7.27 -6.69
N ASP A 167 -10.80 -7.63 -7.23
CA ASP A 167 -11.24 -7.25 -8.58
C ASP A 167 -10.16 -7.49 -9.66
N HIS A 168 -9.60 -8.71 -9.68
CA HIS A 168 -8.51 -9.13 -10.57
C HIS A 168 -7.23 -8.27 -10.48
N SER A 169 -7.07 -7.52 -9.38
CA SER A 169 -5.88 -6.75 -9.07
C SER A 169 -5.17 -7.34 -7.86
N ALA A 170 -3.90 -7.70 -8.03
CA ALA A 170 -3.07 -8.17 -6.92
C ALA A 170 -3.04 -7.13 -5.80
N LEU A 171 -3.19 -7.59 -4.55
CA LEU A 171 -3.12 -6.74 -3.36
C LEU A 171 -1.68 -6.31 -3.07
N PHE A 172 -0.74 -7.20 -3.36
CA PHE A 172 0.67 -7.04 -3.05
C PHE A 172 1.52 -6.85 -4.30
N SER A 173 2.73 -6.34 -4.10
CA SER A 173 3.80 -6.34 -5.09
C SER A 173 5.05 -7.04 -4.55
N ASN A 174 5.95 -7.38 -5.48
CA ASN A 174 7.29 -7.87 -5.18
C ASN A 174 8.29 -6.88 -5.78
N GLY A 175 8.50 -5.78 -5.07
CA GLY A 175 9.25 -4.60 -5.48
C GLY A 175 8.37 -3.39 -5.83
N PRO A 176 9.00 -2.30 -6.29
CA PRO A 176 8.32 -1.08 -6.70
C PRO A 176 7.26 -1.35 -7.76
N SER A 177 6.05 -0.83 -7.55
CA SER A 177 4.93 -1.08 -8.44
C SER A 177 4.13 0.17 -8.77
N LYS A 178 3.46 0.16 -9.92
CA LYS A 178 2.59 1.29 -10.30
C LYS A 178 1.38 1.33 -9.37
N PRO A 179 1.05 2.50 -8.78
CA PRO A 179 -0.10 2.64 -7.90
C PRO A 179 -1.40 2.57 -8.70
N LEU A 180 -2.47 2.22 -8.00
CA LEU A 180 -3.85 2.37 -8.47
C LEU A 180 -4.27 3.83 -8.31
N THR A 181 -4.80 4.46 -9.37
CA THR A 181 -5.20 5.88 -9.33
C THR A 181 -6.71 6.04 -9.25
N ILE A 182 -7.19 6.90 -8.36
CA ILE A 182 -8.59 7.35 -8.28
C ILE A 182 -8.62 8.85 -8.57
N ALA A 183 -9.43 9.28 -9.54
CA ALA A 183 -9.66 10.70 -9.80
C ALA A 183 -10.76 11.23 -8.89
N VAL A 184 -10.49 12.34 -8.20
CA VAL A 184 -11.47 13.05 -7.38
C VAL A 184 -11.39 14.55 -7.65
N PRO A 185 -12.52 15.27 -7.66
CA PRO A 185 -12.50 16.73 -7.71
C PRO A 185 -12.04 17.30 -6.36
N ASN A 186 -11.20 18.33 -6.38
CA ASN A 186 -10.74 19.04 -5.20
C ASN A 186 -10.51 20.52 -5.53
N HIS A 187 -11.16 21.44 -4.81
CA HIS A 187 -11.03 22.89 -4.97
C HIS A 187 -11.04 23.41 -6.43
N GLY A 188 -11.88 22.84 -7.29
CA GLY A 188 -12.01 23.27 -8.69
C GLY A 188 -11.00 22.63 -9.65
N GLU A 189 -10.18 21.68 -9.19
CA GLU A 189 -9.25 20.90 -10.02
C GLU A 189 -9.48 19.40 -9.85
N TRP A 190 -8.92 18.59 -10.75
CA TRP A 190 -8.88 17.15 -10.60
C TRP A 190 -7.61 16.68 -9.87
N GLU A 191 -7.79 15.87 -8.84
CA GLU A 191 -6.74 15.26 -8.04
C GLU A 191 -6.69 13.74 -8.26
N GLY A 192 -5.48 13.19 -8.40
CA GLY A 192 -5.25 11.76 -8.52
C GLY A 192 -4.78 11.16 -7.20
N LEU A 193 -5.67 10.50 -6.47
CA LEU A 193 -5.32 9.72 -5.28
C LEU A 193 -4.61 8.44 -5.70
N SER A 194 -3.44 8.18 -5.12
CA SER A 194 -2.64 7.00 -5.41
C SER A 194 -2.78 6.00 -4.27
N ILE A 195 -3.25 4.79 -4.58
CA ILE A 195 -3.27 3.65 -3.66
C ILE A 195 -2.10 2.75 -4.04
N GLU A 196 -1.15 2.60 -3.12
CA GLU A 196 -0.01 1.71 -3.33
C GLU A 196 -0.38 0.26 -2.98
N ARG A 197 0.24 -0.68 -3.70
CA ARG A 197 0.24 -2.08 -3.29
C ARG A 197 1.33 -2.28 -2.26
N SER A 198 1.02 -2.94 -1.16
CA SER A 198 2.03 -3.30 -0.16
C SER A 198 3.13 -4.16 -0.79
N ASP A 199 4.38 -3.70 -0.68
CA ASP A 199 5.54 -4.41 -1.19
C ASP A 199 6.01 -5.47 -0.19
N LEU A 200 5.68 -6.74 -0.47
CA LEU A 200 6.16 -7.90 0.29
C LEU A 200 7.56 -8.36 -0.17
N GLY A 201 8.12 -7.73 -1.20
CA GLY A 201 9.45 -7.98 -1.74
C GLY A 201 10.58 -7.29 -0.98
N GLN A 202 10.30 -6.74 0.20
CA GLN A 202 11.31 -6.15 1.09
C GLN A 202 12.28 -7.19 1.65
N THR A 203 13.47 -6.74 2.03
CA THR A 203 14.60 -7.61 2.34
C THR A 203 14.34 -8.50 3.55
N GLY A 204 13.73 -7.98 4.62
CA GLY A 204 13.41 -8.72 5.83
C GLY A 204 12.42 -9.85 5.57
N LEU A 205 11.29 -9.57 4.91
CA LEU A 205 10.33 -10.59 4.50
C LEU A 205 10.98 -11.65 3.58
N LYS A 206 11.74 -11.24 2.56
CA LYS A 206 12.48 -12.18 1.69
C LYS A 206 13.45 -13.06 2.45
N THR A 207 14.14 -12.50 3.44
CA THR A 207 15.08 -13.23 4.29
C THR A 207 14.34 -14.33 5.06
N VAL A 208 13.23 -13.99 5.70
CA VAL A 208 12.43 -14.95 6.47
C VAL A 208 11.84 -16.04 5.57
N MET A 209 11.39 -15.68 4.37
CA MET A 209 10.88 -16.63 3.38
C MET A 209 11.97 -17.53 2.77
N GLY A 210 13.24 -17.10 2.75
CA GLY A 210 14.38 -17.91 2.29
C GLY A 210 15.05 -18.75 3.39
N GLY A 211 14.66 -18.57 4.65
CA GLY A 211 15.32 -19.19 5.79
C GLY A 211 14.62 -20.43 6.34
N LYS A 212 15.25 -20.99 7.38
CA LYS A 212 14.81 -22.13 8.19
C LYS A 212 15.17 -21.91 9.67
N VAL A 213 14.53 -22.65 10.58
CA VAL A 213 14.81 -22.61 12.02
C VAL A 213 15.60 -23.83 12.49
N TYR A 214 15.56 -24.96 11.74
CA TYR A 214 16.29 -26.17 12.08
C TYR A 214 16.49 -27.10 10.86
N GLY A 215 17.46 -28.02 10.95
CA GLY A 215 17.71 -29.12 10.00
C GLY A 215 18.60 -28.76 8.80
N ASP A 216 18.88 -29.75 7.96
CA ASP A 216 19.82 -29.64 6.82
C ASP A 216 19.15 -29.28 5.48
N GLY A 217 17.85 -29.01 5.50
CA GLY A 217 17.10 -28.59 4.32
C GLY A 217 17.62 -27.28 3.68
N PRO A 218 17.14 -26.91 2.48
CA PRO A 218 17.61 -25.72 1.79
C PRO A 218 17.31 -24.42 2.58
N GLY A 219 18.14 -23.41 2.36
CA GLY A 219 18.03 -22.11 3.04
C GLY A 219 19.00 -21.96 4.23
N PHE A 220 19.07 -20.76 4.78
CA PHE A 220 19.97 -20.42 5.89
C PHE A 220 19.23 -20.44 7.22
N ASN A 221 19.97 -20.74 8.29
CA ASN A 221 19.43 -20.70 9.65
C ASN A 221 19.13 -19.25 10.05
N LEU A 222 17.88 -18.99 10.43
CA LEU A 222 17.42 -17.67 10.81
C LEU A 222 17.90 -17.30 12.21
N ASP A 223 18.13 -16.01 12.39
CA ASP A 223 18.36 -15.36 13.67
C ASP A 223 17.16 -14.49 14.07
N HIS A 224 17.12 -14.09 15.34
CA HIS A 224 16.09 -13.19 15.84
C HIS A 224 16.13 -11.83 15.12
N GLY A 225 17.30 -11.42 14.61
CA GLY A 225 17.46 -10.21 13.82
C GLY A 225 16.66 -10.21 12.52
N ALA A 226 16.67 -11.32 11.78
CA ALA A 226 15.88 -11.48 10.55
C ALA A 226 14.37 -11.37 10.82
N ILE A 227 13.87 -12.06 11.84
CA ILE A 227 12.44 -12.00 12.23
C ILE A 227 12.05 -10.58 12.66
N LYS A 228 12.90 -9.91 13.46
CA LYS A 228 12.65 -8.53 13.90
C LYS A 228 12.56 -7.56 12.71
N ARG A 229 13.45 -7.68 11.72
CA ARG A 229 13.41 -6.88 10.50
C ARG A 229 12.10 -7.11 9.72
N ALA A 230 11.72 -8.36 9.50
CA ALA A 230 10.46 -8.69 8.81
C ALA A 230 9.22 -8.10 9.52
N PHE A 231 9.19 -8.12 10.86
CA PHE A 231 8.12 -7.47 11.64
C PHE A 231 8.11 -5.95 11.47
N SER A 232 9.27 -5.29 11.47
CA SER A 232 9.35 -3.86 11.25
C SER A 232 8.84 -3.46 9.87
N GLU A 233 9.23 -4.21 8.82
CA GLU A 233 8.74 -4.01 7.45
C GLU A 233 7.22 -4.22 7.37
N TRP A 234 6.72 -5.33 7.92
CA TRP A 234 5.28 -5.61 7.98
C TRP A 234 4.49 -4.50 8.69
N ARG A 235 4.99 -3.98 9.82
CA ARG A 235 4.33 -2.85 10.51
C ARG A 235 4.30 -1.60 9.65
N SER A 236 5.38 -1.30 8.93
CA SER A 236 5.43 -0.16 8.01
C SER A 236 4.38 -0.28 6.89
N LEU A 237 4.18 -1.50 6.37
CA LEU A 237 3.11 -1.78 5.40
C LEU A 237 1.72 -1.55 6.00
N CYS A 238 1.45 -2.04 7.21
CA CYS A 238 0.19 -1.79 7.91
C CYS A 238 -0.08 -0.29 8.11
N THR A 239 0.92 0.48 8.54
CA THR A 239 0.80 1.94 8.70
C THR A 239 0.49 2.63 7.38
N SER A 240 1.23 2.28 6.31
CA SER A 240 1.03 2.88 4.98
C SER A 240 -0.36 2.57 4.41
N ASN A 241 -0.83 1.33 4.60
CA ASN A 241 -2.17 0.91 4.21
C ASN A 241 -3.24 1.67 5.00
N ARG A 242 -3.05 1.84 6.31
CA ARG A 242 -3.98 2.59 7.18
C ARG A 242 -4.06 4.08 6.84
N LEU A 243 -2.92 4.71 6.49
CA LEU A 243 -2.89 6.10 6.02
C LEU A 243 -3.65 6.24 4.70
N SER A 244 -3.45 5.30 3.77
CA SER A 244 -4.18 5.26 2.49
C SER A 244 -5.69 5.13 2.72
N TRP A 245 -6.10 4.27 3.65
CA TRP A 245 -7.50 4.12 4.05
C TRP A 245 -8.10 5.44 4.55
N GLY A 246 -7.43 6.10 5.50
CA GLY A 246 -7.89 7.37 6.08
C GLY A 246 -8.08 8.45 5.02
N MET A 247 -7.10 8.61 4.13
CA MET A 247 -7.19 9.55 3.02
C MET A 247 -8.41 9.29 2.12
N LEU A 248 -8.70 8.03 1.79
CA LEU A 248 -9.84 7.68 0.94
C LEU A 248 -11.18 7.96 1.64
N VAL A 249 -11.28 7.62 2.92
CA VAL A 249 -12.48 7.86 3.74
C VAL A 249 -12.73 9.36 3.92
N ASP A 250 -11.69 10.16 4.17
CA ASP A 250 -11.80 11.62 4.26
C ASP A 250 -12.30 12.22 2.93
N ARG A 251 -11.76 11.72 1.81
CA ARG A 251 -12.21 12.14 0.47
C ARG A 251 -13.64 11.72 0.19
N LEU A 252 -14.05 10.52 0.60
CA LEU A 252 -15.44 10.05 0.48
C LEU A 252 -16.40 10.97 1.22
N HIS A 253 -16.12 11.31 2.48
CA HIS A 253 -16.94 12.26 3.25
C HIS A 253 -17.03 13.65 2.59
N GLY A 254 -15.92 14.14 2.03
CA GLY A 254 -15.89 15.38 1.26
C GLY A 254 -16.81 15.34 0.04
N ILE A 255 -16.77 14.25 -0.72
CA ILE A 255 -17.65 14.05 -1.89
C ILE A 255 -19.11 13.89 -1.47
N SER A 256 -19.41 13.14 -0.41
CA SER A 256 -20.78 13.04 0.11
C SER A 256 -21.32 14.38 0.59
N SER A 257 -20.49 15.20 1.22
CA SER A 257 -20.86 16.56 1.65
C SER A 257 -21.13 17.47 0.45
N LEU A 258 -20.31 17.38 -0.61
CA LEU A 258 -20.51 18.10 -1.86
C LEU A 258 -21.81 17.66 -2.55
N HIS A 259 -22.09 16.36 -2.57
CA HIS A 259 -23.32 15.80 -3.12
C HIS A 259 -24.56 16.38 -2.41
N GLN A 260 -24.55 16.45 -1.07
CA GLN A 260 -25.64 17.08 -0.32
C GLN A 260 -25.79 18.57 -0.63
N LYS A 261 -24.69 19.33 -0.70
CA LYS A 261 -24.74 20.76 -1.05
C LYS A 261 -25.39 21.01 -2.41
N ILE A 262 -25.15 20.14 -3.40
CA ILE A 262 -25.76 20.24 -4.72
C ILE A 262 -27.27 19.94 -4.65
N LEU A 263 -27.68 18.94 -3.87
CA LEU A 263 -29.10 18.65 -3.62
C LEU A 263 -29.80 19.83 -2.93
N ASP A 264 -29.11 20.54 -2.04
CA ASP A 264 -29.59 21.75 -1.36
C ASP A 264 -29.60 22.99 -2.28
N GLY A 265 -29.22 22.86 -3.55
CA GLY A 265 -29.27 23.93 -4.55
C GLY A 265 -27.97 24.74 -4.68
N THR A 266 -26.88 24.34 -4.03
CA THR A 266 -25.57 24.98 -4.24
C THR A 266 -25.06 24.65 -5.65
N PRO A 267 -24.75 25.66 -6.49
CA PRO A 267 -24.21 25.39 -7.81
C PRO A 267 -22.79 24.83 -7.67
N TRP A 268 -22.54 23.71 -8.35
CA TRP A 268 -21.22 23.15 -8.52
C TRP A 268 -20.99 22.88 -10.00
N ARG A 269 -19.76 23.09 -10.46
CA ARG A 269 -19.35 22.81 -11.84
C ARG A 269 -18.25 21.77 -11.83
N ILE A 270 -18.32 20.87 -12.80
CA ILE A 270 -17.30 19.85 -13.02
C ILE A 270 -15.98 20.55 -13.38
N PRO A 271 -14.88 20.27 -12.67
CA PRO A 271 -13.57 20.81 -13.00
C PRO A 271 -13.14 20.45 -14.42
N GLU A 272 -12.46 21.37 -15.09
CA GLU A 272 -11.80 21.09 -16.36
C GLU A 272 -10.47 20.37 -16.11
N PHE A 273 -10.06 19.51 -17.04
CA PHE A 273 -8.74 18.89 -16.97
C PHE A 273 -7.68 19.89 -17.41
N ASN A 274 -6.56 19.94 -16.69
CA ASN A 274 -5.45 20.80 -17.07
C ASN A 274 -4.80 20.28 -18.37
N SER A 275 -4.74 21.13 -19.39
CA SER A 275 -4.12 20.87 -20.70
C SER A 275 -2.59 20.91 -20.67
N SER A 276 -1.99 21.30 -19.54
CA SER A 276 -0.53 21.52 -19.43
C SER A 276 0.25 20.20 -19.45
N PRO A 277 1.19 19.99 -20.41
CA PRO A 277 1.90 18.72 -20.58
C PRO A 277 2.82 18.33 -19.42
N SER A 278 3.26 19.27 -18.59
CA SER A 278 4.30 19.08 -17.58
C SER A 278 3.84 18.27 -16.36
N TYR A 279 2.56 18.34 -15.98
CA TYR A 279 2.04 17.71 -14.76
C TYR A 279 1.08 16.56 -15.01
N GLY A 280 0.69 16.32 -16.27
CA GLY A 280 -0.42 15.44 -16.60
C GLY A 280 -1.77 16.02 -16.12
N PRO A 281 -2.88 15.43 -16.54
CA PRO A 281 -4.22 15.98 -16.32
C PRO A 281 -4.72 15.94 -14.86
N LEU A 282 -4.04 15.19 -13.99
CA LEU A 282 -4.38 15.11 -12.56
C LEU A 282 -3.29 15.74 -11.71
N ARG A 283 -3.69 16.63 -10.80
CA ARG A 283 -2.84 17.06 -9.72
C ARG A 283 -2.52 15.87 -8.82
N ARG A 284 -1.24 15.68 -8.51
CA ARG A 284 -0.77 14.60 -7.61
C ARG A 284 -0.09 15.25 -6.41
N PRO A 285 -0.79 15.38 -5.27
CA PRO A 285 -0.27 16.11 -4.10
C PRO A 285 1.07 15.56 -3.57
N HIS A 286 1.38 14.29 -3.87
CA HIS A 286 2.56 13.59 -3.39
C HIS A 286 3.55 13.18 -4.50
N ARG A 287 3.49 13.79 -5.69
CA ARG A 287 4.39 13.40 -6.81
C ARG A 287 5.87 13.75 -6.56
N ASN A 288 6.13 14.69 -5.65
CA ASN A 288 7.46 15.22 -5.36
C ASN A 288 8.05 14.75 -4.02
N ASN A 289 7.40 13.79 -3.34
CA ASN A 289 7.93 13.16 -2.14
C ASN A 289 8.55 11.80 -2.47
#